data_AF-A0A961VCW3-F1
#
_entry.id   AF-A0A961VCW3-F1
#
_cell.length_a   1.000
_cell.length_b   1.000
_cell.length_c   1.000
_cell.angle_alpha   90.00
_cell.angle_beta   90.00
_cell.angle_gamma   90.00
#
_symmetry.space_group_name_H-M   'P 1'
#
loop_
_entity.id
_entity.type
_entity.pdbx_description
1 polymer ?
#
loop_
_entity_poly.entity_id
_entity_poly.type
_entity_poly.pdbx_seq_one_letter_code
_entity_poly.pdbx_strand_id
1 'polypeptide(L)' 'GGKTFDSDMPPFEFLSDDEIAAVIGYVRSSWGNDALNTDGMAVSAADVAGLRDEAMTPEDVHAYRQSLQ' A
#
# COMPACT_ATOMS: atom_id res chain seq x y z
N GLY A 1 -13.25 16.61 8.73
CA GLY A 1 -13.87 15.48 9.46
C GLY A 1 -13.67 14.22 8.65
N GLY A 2 -13.36 13.09 9.30
CA GLY A 2 -13.18 11.79 8.64
C GLY A 2 -14.45 10.93 8.63
N LYS A 3 -14.40 9.81 7.91
CA LYS A 3 -15.40 8.74 7.97
C LYS A 3 -14.76 7.48 8.57
N THR A 4 -15.48 6.77 9.41
CA THR A 4 -15.08 5.45 9.91
C THR A 4 -15.42 4.38 8.87
N PHE A 5 -14.52 3.42 8.69
CA PHE A 5 -14.71 2.24 7.86
C PHE A 5 -14.45 1.00 8.73
N ASP A 6 -15.35 0.02 8.64
CA ASP A 6 -15.31 -1.26 9.35
C ASP A 6 -15.60 -2.35 8.31
N SER A 7 -14.58 -2.68 7.50
CA SER A 7 -14.71 -3.55 6.33
C SER A 7 -13.38 -4.17 5.99
N ASP A 8 -13.43 -5.37 5.42
CA ASP A 8 -12.26 -6.13 5.00
C ASP A 8 -11.89 -5.86 3.54
N MET A 9 -10.59 -5.77 3.29
CA MET A 9 -10.02 -5.77 1.94
C MET A 9 -9.30 -7.11 1.73
N PRO A 10 -9.79 -7.98 0.82
CA PRO A 10 -9.10 -9.24 0.52
C PRO A 10 -7.67 -8.99 0.00
N PRO A 11 -6.73 -9.91 0.25
CA PRO A 11 -5.37 -9.80 -0.26
C PRO A 11 -5.33 -10.01 -1.79
N PHE A 12 -4.38 -9.35 -2.46
CA PHE A 12 -4.21 -9.39 -3.91
C PHE A 12 -3.06 -10.33 -4.31
N GLU A 13 -3.04 -11.55 -3.76
CA GLU A 13 -1.92 -12.50 -3.91
C GLU A 13 -1.66 -12.95 -5.35
N PHE A 14 -2.67 -12.80 -6.23
CA PHE A 14 -2.59 -13.13 -7.64
C PHE A 14 -1.82 -12.10 -8.48
N LEU A 15 -1.48 -10.94 -7.91
CA LEU A 15 -0.66 -9.93 -8.59
C LEU A 15 0.84 -10.15 -8.33
N SER A 16 1.61 -10.02 -9.40
CA SER A 16 3.07 -9.96 -9.34
C SER A 16 3.56 -8.69 -8.63
N ASP A 17 4.83 -8.68 -8.23
CA ASP A 17 5.46 -7.51 -7.59
C ASP A 17 5.44 -6.27 -8.50
N ASP A 18 5.65 -6.47 -9.79
CA ASP A 18 5.57 -5.41 -10.81
C ASP A 18 4.14 -4.82 -10.90
N GLU A 19 3.11 -5.67 -10.88
CA GLU A 19 1.71 -5.22 -10.96
C GLU A 19 1.30 -4.45 -9.70
N ILE A 20 1.73 -4.90 -8.52
CA ILE A 20 1.47 -4.18 -7.26
C ILE A 20 2.17 -2.82 -7.28
N ALA A 21 3.45 -2.77 -7.67
CA ALA A 21 4.19 -1.52 -7.80
C ALA A 21 3.53 -0.55 -8.81
N ALA A 22 3.05 -1.08 -9.93
CA ALA A 22 2.36 -0.29 -10.96
C ALA A 22 1.03 0.30 -10.44
N VAL A 23 0.21 -0.49 -9.74
CA VAL A 23 -1.06 -0.01 -9.16
C VAL A 23 -0.81 1.05 -8.08
N ILE A 24 0.16 0.85 -7.20
CA ILE A 24 0.55 1.86 -6.19
C ILE A 24 1.01 3.14 -6.88
N GLY A 25 1.84 3.03 -7.91
CA GLY A 25 2.28 4.16 -8.72
C GLY A 25 1.11 4.92 -9.35
N TYR A 26 0.17 4.21 -9.98
CA TYR A 26 -1.04 4.81 -10.56
C TYR A 26 -1.87 5.56 -9.52
N VAL A 27 -2.09 4.97 -8.33
CA VAL A 27 -2.85 5.63 -7.25
C VAL A 27 -2.12 6.89 -6.75
N ARG A 28 -0.80 6.84 -6.62
CA ARG A 28 0.04 7.98 -6.19
C ARG A 28 0.08 9.11 -7.20
N SER A 29 -0.05 8.85 -8.49
CA SER A 29 -0.06 9.90 -9.53
C SER A 29 -1.46 10.35 -9.94
N SER A 30 -2.50 9.65 -9.51
CA SER A 30 -3.89 9.94 -9.86
C SER A 30 -4.56 10.85 -8.83
N TRP A 31 -5.64 11.52 -9.24
CA TRP A 31 -6.49 12.35 -8.37
C TRP A 31 -5.77 13.50 -7.65
N GLY A 32 -4.63 13.95 -8.17
CA GLY A 32 -3.84 15.03 -7.55
C GLY A 32 -2.97 14.57 -6.37
N ASN A 33 -2.82 13.25 -6.17
CA ASN A 33 -1.97 12.69 -5.11
C ASN A 33 -0.47 12.91 -5.38
N ASP A 34 -0.09 13.27 -6.60
CA ASP A 34 1.27 13.61 -6.99
C ASP A 34 1.80 14.83 -6.22
N ALA A 35 0.92 15.76 -5.83
CA ALA A 35 1.26 16.88 -4.96
C ALA A 35 1.70 16.45 -3.54
N LEU A 36 1.42 15.20 -3.15
CA LEU A 36 1.83 14.61 -1.87
C LEU A 36 3.10 13.77 -1.99
N ASN A 37 3.60 13.51 -3.21
CA ASN A 37 4.81 12.72 -3.40
C ASN A 37 6.03 13.54 -2.95
N THR A 38 6.67 13.11 -1.87
CA THR A 38 8.01 13.55 -1.51
C THR A 38 9.06 12.67 -2.18
N ASP A 39 10.30 13.16 -2.23
CA ASP A 39 11.44 12.34 -2.66
C ASP A 39 11.47 11.03 -1.87
N GLY A 40 11.64 9.90 -2.57
CA GLY A 40 11.69 8.57 -1.97
C GLY A 40 10.34 7.85 -1.80
N MET A 41 9.23 8.39 -2.30
CA MET A 41 7.93 7.71 -2.27
C MET A 41 7.66 6.77 -3.46
N ALA A 42 8.57 6.68 -4.44
CA ALA A 42 8.43 5.71 -5.52
C ALA A 42 8.53 4.29 -4.96
N VAL A 43 7.62 3.40 -5.38
CA VAL A 43 7.65 1.98 -5.02
C VAL A 43 8.08 1.20 -6.24
N SER A 44 9.13 0.41 -6.08
CA SER A 44 9.63 -0.54 -7.06
C SER A 44 9.12 -1.95 -6.76
N ALA A 45 9.22 -2.85 -7.74
CA ALA A 45 8.95 -4.27 -7.51
C ALA A 45 9.86 -4.89 -6.45
N ALA A 46 11.10 -4.40 -6.31
CA ALA A 46 12.01 -4.87 -5.27
C ALA A 46 11.54 -4.51 -3.85
N ASP A 47 10.92 -3.33 -3.68
CA ASP A 47 10.32 -2.94 -2.40
C ASP A 47 9.14 -3.85 -2.05
N VAL A 48 8.30 -4.19 -3.04
CA VAL A 48 7.17 -5.12 -2.86
C VAL A 48 7.67 -6.52 -2.52
N ALA A 49 8.63 -7.04 -3.27
CA ALA A 49 9.22 -8.36 -3.04
C ALA A 49 9.82 -8.47 -1.63
N GLY A 50 10.53 -7.42 -1.17
CA GLY A 50 11.12 -7.39 0.17
C GLY A 50 10.11 -7.43 1.31
N LEU A 51 8.90 -6.89 1.09
CA LEU A 51 7.80 -6.92 2.07
C LEU A 51 6.90 -8.15 1.93
N ARG A 52 6.86 -8.80 0.76
CA ARG A 52 6.03 -9.97 0.51
C ARG A 52 6.40 -11.16 1.42
N ASP A 53 7.68 -11.25 1.77
CA ASP A 53 8.17 -12.29 2.68
C ASP A 53 7.80 -12.01 4.15
N GLU A 54 7.33 -10.79 4.46
CA GLU A 54 6.79 -10.45 5.77
C GLU A 54 5.32 -10.89 5.83
N ALA A 55 5.10 -12.10 6.34
CA ALA A 55 3.76 -12.66 6.50
C ALA A 55 2.95 -11.88 7.55
N MET A 56 2.21 -10.86 7.10
CA MET A 56 1.27 -10.09 7.91
C MET A 56 -0.17 -10.58 7.70
N THR A 57 -0.92 -10.76 8.79
CA THR A 57 -2.37 -10.93 8.72
C THR A 57 -3.07 -9.57 8.47
N PRO A 58 -4.33 -9.54 8.01
CA PRO A 58 -5.10 -8.29 7.93
C PRO A 58 -5.14 -7.52 9.27
N GLU A 59 -5.20 -8.23 10.40
CA GLU A 59 -5.15 -7.65 11.73
C GLU A 59 -3.79 -6.99 12.02
N ASP A 60 -2.68 -7.63 11.61
CA ASP A 60 -1.33 -7.05 11.74
C ASP A 60 -1.20 -5.79 10.88
N VAL A 61 -1.72 -5.81 9.65
CA VAL A 61 -1.73 -4.63 8.75
C VAL A 61 -2.56 -3.50 9.36
N HIS A 62 -3.70 -3.82 9.98
CA HIS A 62 -4.52 -2.85 10.69
C HIS A 62 -3.77 -2.24 11.88
N ALA A 63 -3.13 -3.07 12.71
CA ALA A 63 -2.31 -2.62 13.84
C ALA A 63 -1.12 -1.76 13.37
N TYR A 64 -0.43 -2.15 12.30
CA TYR A 64 0.65 -1.37 11.70
C TYR A 64 0.14 0.00 11.24
N ARG A 65 -1.02 0.07 10.57
CA ARG A 65 -1.63 1.34 10.17
C ARG A 65 -1.91 2.26 11.36
N GLN A 66 -2.36 1.71 12.49
CA GLN A 66 -2.59 2.49 13.71
C GLN A 66 -1.30 3.07 14.28
N SER A 67 -0.16 2.38 14.11
CA SER A 67 1.15 2.83 14.62
C SER A 67 1.74 4.05 13.89
N LEU A 68 1.22 4.41 12.71
CA LEU A 68 1.71 5.52 11.88
C LEU A 68 1.10 6.89 12.26
N GLN A 69 0.23 6.94 13.27
CA GLN A 69 -0.46 8.14 13.76
C GLN A 69 0.18 8.67 15.05
#